data_AF-A0A6C0LYZ6-F1
#
_entry.id   AF-A0A6C0LYZ6-F1
#
_cell.length_a   1.000
_cell.length_b   1.000
_cell.length_c   1.000
_cell.angle_alpha   90.00
_cell.angle_beta   90.00
_cell.angle_gamma   90.00
#
_symmetry.space_group_name_H-M   'P 1'
#
loop_
_entity.id
_entity.type
_entity.pdbx_description
1 polymer ?
#
loop_
_entity_poly.entity_id
_entity_poly.type
_entity_poly.pdbx_seq_one_letter_code
_entity_poly.pdbx_strand_id
1 'polypeptide(L)'
;MHKRRNNKIYKKKQKKQKKQKKQKNKYKKKNIPKAIREQCWIQNFGEKFKSECYVHWCKNDINVFDFHVGHDQPESKGGALAVSNLKPICARCNLSMSNNYSIQEWSDLQGQNECCIIS
;
A
#
# COMPACT_ATOMS: atom_id res chain seq x y z
N MET A 1 0.04 22.42 -54.01
CA MET A 1 0.79 21.55 -53.06
C MET A 1 0.76 21.97 -51.57
N HIS A 2 -0.04 22.96 -51.13
CA HIS A 2 0.09 23.54 -49.76
C HIS A 2 -0.91 23.06 -48.67
N LYS A 3 -1.93 22.25 -48.97
CA LYS A 3 -2.98 21.89 -47.98
C LYS A 3 -2.66 20.66 -47.08
N ARG A 4 -1.63 19.86 -47.37
CA ARG A 4 -1.32 18.61 -46.63
C ARG A 4 -0.43 18.79 -45.38
N ARG A 5 0.38 19.85 -45.29
CA ARG A 5 1.34 20.09 -44.19
C ARG A 5 0.65 20.50 -42.86
N ASN A 6 -0.45 21.26 -42.93
CA ASN A 6 -1.15 21.77 -41.73
C ASN A 6 -1.89 20.67 -40.93
N ASN A 7 -2.42 19.63 -41.58
CA ASN A 7 -3.18 18.56 -40.91
C ASN A 7 -2.28 17.61 -40.06
N LYS A 8 -1.04 17.36 -40.51
CA LYS A 8 -0.05 16.57 -39.74
C LYS A 8 0.42 17.29 -38.47
N ILE A 9 0.62 18.61 -38.53
CA ILE A 9 1.03 19.43 -37.39
C ILE A 9 -0.10 19.47 -36.35
N TYR A 10 -1.35 19.63 -36.80
CA TYR A 10 -2.53 19.63 -35.92
C TYR A 10 -2.72 18.28 -35.20
N LYS A 11 -2.61 17.16 -35.93
CA LYS A 11 -2.67 15.81 -35.34
C LYS A 11 -1.52 15.52 -34.36
N LYS A 12 -0.30 16.04 -34.62
CA LYS A 12 0.84 15.96 -33.67
C LYS A 12 0.58 16.78 -32.39
N LYS A 13 0.03 17.99 -32.51
CA LYS A 13 -0.35 18.84 -31.36
C LYS A 13 -1.40 18.14 -30.48
N GLN A 14 -2.44 17.56 -31.07
CA GLN A 14 -3.48 16.82 -30.32
C GLN A 14 -2.93 15.55 -29.63
N LYS A 15 -2.04 14.79 -30.27
CA LYS A 15 -1.37 13.63 -29.63
C LYS A 15 -0.48 14.07 -28.46
N LYS A 16 0.25 15.19 -28.58
CA LYS A 16 1.10 15.74 -27.51
C LYS A 16 0.26 16.21 -26.31
N GLN A 17 -0.86 16.88 -26.57
CA GLN A 17 -1.81 17.29 -25.53
C GLN A 17 -2.46 16.09 -24.82
N LYS A 18 -2.91 15.06 -25.57
CA LYS A 18 -3.44 13.82 -24.96
C LYS A 18 -2.40 13.07 -24.11
N LYS A 19 -1.14 13.03 -24.53
CA LYS A 19 -0.04 12.40 -23.76
C LYS A 19 0.27 13.17 -22.48
N GLN A 20 0.26 14.51 -22.53
CA GLN A 20 0.43 15.37 -21.35
C GLN A 20 -0.74 15.24 -20.36
N LYS A 21 -1.98 15.13 -20.85
CA LYS A 21 -3.16 14.90 -19.99
C LYS A 21 -3.12 13.56 -19.27
N LYS A 22 -2.66 12.49 -19.95
CA LYS A 22 -2.46 11.15 -19.35
C LYS A 22 -1.40 11.12 -18.24
N GLN A 23 -0.37 11.97 -18.31
CA GLN A 23 0.71 11.99 -17.32
C GLN A 23 0.36 12.73 -16.02
N LYS A 24 -0.60 13.67 -16.06
CA LYS A 24 -0.96 14.49 -14.89
C LYS A 24 -1.77 13.74 -13.81
N ASN A 25 -2.35 12.59 -14.13
CA ASN A 25 -3.26 11.87 -13.21
C ASN A 25 -2.71 10.52 -12.70
N LYS A 26 -1.40 10.26 -12.80
CA LYS A 26 -0.85 9.02 -12.25
C LYS A 26 -0.72 9.18 -10.73
N TYR A 27 -1.48 8.39 -9.98
CA TYR A 27 -1.35 8.29 -8.53
C TYR A 27 0.11 8.01 -8.16
N LYS A 28 0.63 8.81 -7.22
CA LYS A 28 1.96 8.62 -6.63
C LYS A 28 1.76 8.30 -5.16
N LYS A 29 2.22 7.12 -4.75
CA LYS A 29 2.20 6.71 -3.35
C LYS A 29 3.03 7.69 -2.53
N LYS A 30 2.51 8.14 -1.39
CA LYS A 30 3.28 8.99 -0.50
C LYS A 30 4.42 8.21 0.14
N ASN A 31 5.56 8.85 0.30
CA ASN A 31 6.67 8.29 1.06
C ASN A 31 6.31 8.33 2.56
N ILE A 32 6.58 7.24 3.28
CA ILE A 32 6.41 7.18 4.73
C ILE A 32 7.75 7.60 5.35
N PRO A 33 7.82 8.73 6.08
CA PRO A 33 9.06 9.19 6.70
C PRO A 33 9.62 8.16 7.69
N LYS A 34 10.95 8.15 7.86
CA LYS A 34 11.63 7.19 8.76
C LYS A 34 11.08 7.24 10.19
N ALA A 35 10.92 8.46 10.74
CA ALA A 35 10.36 8.66 12.08
C ALA A 35 8.96 8.04 12.25
N ILE A 36 8.10 8.11 11.22
CA ILE A 36 6.77 7.49 11.25
C ILE A 36 6.87 5.95 11.22
N ARG A 37 7.86 5.39 10.50
CA ARG A 37 8.11 3.94 10.52
C ARG A 37 8.57 3.48 11.90
N GLU A 38 9.47 4.22 12.53
CA GLU A 38 9.97 3.94 13.89
C GLU A 38 8.84 4.03 14.93
N GLN A 39 8.00 5.08 14.86
CA GLN A 39 6.82 5.22 15.71
C GLN A 39 5.81 4.09 15.50
N CYS A 40 5.58 3.67 14.26
CA CYS A 40 4.73 2.52 13.94
C CYS A 40 5.22 1.24 14.62
N TRP A 41 6.53 1.00 14.63
CA TRP A 41 7.10 -0.13 15.35
C TRP A 41 6.87 -0.02 16.86
N ILE A 42 7.30 1.09 17.47
CA ILE A 42 7.22 1.31 18.93
C ILE A 42 5.78 1.23 19.42
N GLN A 43 4.82 1.79 18.68
CA GLN A 43 3.42 1.78 19.07
C GLN A 43 2.79 0.37 19.05
N ASN A 44 3.21 -0.51 18.14
CA ASN A 44 2.61 -1.84 18.02
C ASN A 44 3.35 -2.90 18.85
N PHE A 45 4.67 -2.79 19.00
CA PHE A 45 5.50 -3.83 19.64
C PHE A 45 6.31 -3.35 20.85
N GLY A 46 6.39 -2.04 21.09
CA GLY A 46 7.27 -1.44 22.09
C GLY A 46 8.74 -1.50 21.68
N GLU A 47 9.63 -1.42 22.67
CA GLU A 47 11.09 -1.47 22.50
C GLU A 47 11.61 -2.92 22.31
N LYS A 48 10.96 -3.68 21.44
CA LYS A 48 11.39 -5.03 21.05
C LYS A 48 12.22 -4.97 19.80
N PHE A 49 13.28 -5.77 19.75
CA PHE A 49 14.13 -5.87 18.56
C PHE A 49 13.48 -6.68 17.42
N LYS A 50 12.68 -7.69 17.78
CA LYS A 50 12.05 -8.66 16.87
C LYS A 50 10.61 -8.95 17.34
N SER A 51 9.70 -9.17 16.41
CA SER A 51 8.30 -9.54 16.67
C SER A 51 7.72 -10.35 15.52
N GLU A 52 6.59 -11.01 15.75
CA GLU A 52 5.81 -11.64 14.69
C GLU A 52 5.13 -10.57 13.81
N CYS A 53 4.80 -10.93 12.57
CA CYS A 53 4.03 -10.09 11.68
C CYS A 53 2.69 -9.69 12.33
N TYR A 54 2.26 -8.43 12.19
CA TYR A 54 0.99 -7.97 12.77
C TYR A 54 -0.24 -8.73 12.24
N VAL A 55 -0.15 -9.34 11.06
CA VAL A 55 -1.21 -10.18 10.49
C VAL A 55 -1.28 -11.50 11.28
N HIS A 56 -2.36 -11.71 12.03
CA HIS A 56 -2.46 -12.78 13.05
C HIS A 56 -2.18 -14.21 12.54
N TRP A 57 -2.54 -14.55 11.30
CA TRP A 57 -2.29 -15.89 10.74
C TRP A 57 -0.87 -16.04 10.16
N CYS A 58 -0.12 -14.94 10.04
CA CYS A 58 1.20 -14.93 9.44
C CYS A 58 2.29 -15.26 10.47
N LYS A 59 2.90 -16.43 10.32
CA LYS A 59 3.99 -16.93 11.19
C LYS A 59 5.38 -16.35 10.89
N ASN A 60 5.46 -15.25 10.14
CA ASN A 60 6.74 -14.66 9.76
C ASN A 60 7.20 -13.70 10.83
N ASP A 61 8.47 -13.81 11.22
CA ASP A 61 9.09 -12.80 12.04
C ASP A 61 9.55 -11.58 11.23
N ILE A 62 9.50 -10.42 11.87
CA ILE A 62 10.05 -9.15 11.41
C ILE A 62 10.90 -8.53 12.52
N ASN A 63 11.80 -7.62 12.16
CA ASN A 63 12.66 -6.93 13.12
C ASN A 63 12.77 -5.43 12.78
N VAL A 64 13.34 -4.65 13.69
CA VAL A 64 13.50 -3.19 13.54
C VAL A 64 14.25 -2.75 12.27
N PHE A 65 15.05 -3.64 11.67
CA PHE A 65 15.78 -3.38 10.43
C PHE A 65 15.06 -3.89 9.18
N ASP A 66 14.27 -4.97 9.32
CA ASP A 66 13.56 -5.62 8.23
C ASP A 66 12.07 -5.81 8.57
N PHE A 67 11.30 -4.77 8.23
CA PHE A 67 9.85 -4.78 8.25
C PHE A 67 9.29 -3.79 7.21
N HIS A 68 8.08 -4.09 6.74
CA HIS A 68 7.31 -3.19 5.88
C HIS A 68 6.25 -2.48 6.72
N VAL A 69 5.80 -1.33 6.21
CA VAL A 69 4.67 -0.60 6.80
C VAL A 69 3.46 -0.71 5.88
N GLY A 70 2.51 -1.53 6.30
CA GLY A 70 1.21 -1.64 5.66
C GLY A 70 0.29 -0.52 6.14
N HIS A 71 -0.61 -0.06 5.28
CA HIS A 71 -1.71 0.79 5.73
C HIS A 71 -2.89 -0.12 6.10
N ASP A 72 -3.52 0.12 7.25
CA ASP A 72 -4.75 -0.56 7.61
C ASP A 72 -5.84 -0.21 6.61
N GLN A 73 -6.16 1.06 6.38
CA GLN A 73 -6.90 1.48 5.18
C GLN A 73 -5.93 1.92 4.07
N PRO A 74 -5.99 1.34 2.85
CA PRO A 74 -5.11 1.75 1.75
C PRO A 74 -5.25 3.23 1.39
N GLU A 75 -4.12 3.89 1.07
CA GLU A 75 -4.12 5.31 0.64
C GLU A 75 -5.04 5.55 -0.57
N SER A 76 -5.11 4.60 -1.51
CA SER A 76 -6.01 4.69 -2.68
C SER A 76 -7.50 4.67 -2.31
N LYS A 77 -7.84 4.22 -1.09
CA LYS A 77 -9.19 4.22 -0.53
C LYS A 77 -9.37 5.29 0.55
N GLY A 78 -8.47 6.28 0.63
CA GLY A 78 -8.57 7.41 1.58
C GLY A 78 -7.79 7.23 2.89
N GLY A 79 -7.01 6.17 3.03
CA GLY A 79 -6.19 5.94 4.22
C GLY A 79 -5.15 7.03 4.50
N ALA A 80 -5.06 7.45 5.75
CA ALA A 80 -4.11 8.46 6.20
C ALA A 80 -2.71 7.90 6.42
N LEU A 81 -1.70 8.78 6.46
CA LEU A 81 -0.33 8.48 6.90
C LEU A 81 -0.18 8.51 8.44
N ALA A 82 -1.29 8.63 9.18
CA ALA A 82 -1.26 8.64 10.63
C ALA A 82 -0.79 7.28 11.16
N VAL A 83 0.02 7.28 12.22
CA VAL A 83 0.59 6.04 12.80
C VAL A 83 -0.50 5.03 13.20
N SER A 84 -1.69 5.51 13.60
CA SER A 84 -2.86 4.66 13.89
C SER A 84 -3.34 3.84 12.70
N ASN A 85 -3.15 4.34 11.46
CA ASN A 85 -3.51 3.65 10.22
C ASN A 85 -2.34 2.82 9.66
N LEU A 86 -1.21 2.72 10.35
CA LEU A 86 -0.01 2.04 9.87
C LEU A 86 0.30 0.85 10.78
N LYS A 87 0.65 -0.29 10.19
CA LYS A 87 1.05 -1.49 10.94
C LYS A 87 2.34 -2.10 10.40
N PRO A 88 3.22 -2.57 11.29
CA PRO A 88 4.43 -3.29 10.90
C PRO A 88 4.07 -4.71 10.44
N ILE A 89 4.35 -5.03 9.18
CA ILE A 89 4.05 -6.33 8.57
C ILE A 89 5.23 -6.84 7.76
N CYS A 90 5.27 -8.15 7.47
CA CYS A 90 6.30 -8.72 6.61
C CYS A 90 6.11 -8.30 5.14
N ALA A 91 7.20 -8.34 4.36
CA ALA A 91 7.18 -8.01 2.93
C ALA A 91 6.15 -8.85 2.14
N ARG A 92 6.03 -10.14 2.47
CA ARG A 92 5.08 -11.07 1.83
C ARG A 92 3.63 -10.61 2.01
N CYS A 93 3.20 -10.37 3.26
CA CYS A 93 1.85 -9.84 3.53
C CYS A 93 1.62 -8.50 2.84
N ASN A 94 2.57 -7.56 2.94
CA ASN A 94 2.42 -6.24 2.36
C ASN A 94 2.24 -6.26 0.82
N LEU A 95 3.00 -7.12 0.14
CA LEU A 95 2.94 -7.24 -1.33
C LEU A 95 1.69 -7.99 -1.80
N SER A 96 1.30 -9.07 -1.09
CA SER A 96 0.10 -9.84 -1.42
C SER A 96 -1.19 -9.09 -1.12
N MET A 97 -1.25 -8.37 0.02
CA MET A 97 -2.38 -7.53 0.40
C MET A 97 -2.58 -6.36 -0.57
N SER A 98 -1.48 -5.72 -0.99
CA SER A 98 -1.48 -4.58 -1.91
C SER A 98 -2.47 -3.48 -1.47
N ASN A 99 -3.20 -2.87 -2.40
CA ASN A 99 -4.28 -1.92 -2.14
C ASN A 99 -5.69 -2.55 -2.24
N ASN A 100 -5.76 -3.87 -2.33
CA ASN A 100 -7.01 -4.60 -2.50
C ASN A 100 -7.77 -4.71 -1.17
N TYR A 101 -7.05 -4.91 -0.08
CA TYR A 101 -7.59 -5.18 1.25
C TYR A 101 -7.10 -4.15 2.27
N SER A 102 -7.90 -3.92 3.31
CA SER A 102 -7.39 -3.44 4.59
C SER A 102 -6.57 -4.52 5.29
N ILE A 103 -5.80 -4.15 6.31
CA ILE A 103 -5.07 -5.16 7.11
C ILE A 103 -6.06 -6.05 7.83
N GLN A 104 -7.16 -5.49 8.34
CA GLN A 104 -8.24 -6.25 8.95
C GLN A 104 -8.87 -7.24 7.96
N GLU A 105 -9.30 -6.78 6.78
CA GLU A 105 -9.86 -7.64 5.72
C GLU A 105 -8.87 -8.76 5.34
N TRP A 106 -7.59 -8.43 5.21
CA TRP A 106 -6.52 -9.38 4.88
C TRP A 106 -6.28 -10.42 5.98
N SER A 107 -6.37 -9.99 7.24
CA SER A 107 -6.34 -10.86 8.40
C SER A 107 -7.53 -11.82 8.39
N ASP A 108 -8.72 -11.34 8.09
CA ASP A 108 -9.95 -12.12 8.18
C ASP A 108 -10.11 -13.14 7.03
N LEU A 109 -9.32 -13.06 5.95
CA LEU A 109 -9.32 -14.05 4.86
C LEU A 109 -9.00 -15.48 5.29
N GLN A 110 -8.35 -15.68 6.45
CA GLN A 110 -8.08 -17.01 7.01
C GLN A 110 -8.94 -17.31 8.25
N GLY A 111 -9.93 -16.45 8.55
CA GLY A 111 -10.84 -16.53 9.69
C GLY A 111 -11.93 -17.60 9.60
N GLN A 112 -11.66 -18.73 8.96
CA GLN A 112 -12.46 -19.95 9.12
C GLN A 112 -11.53 -21.14 9.31
N ASN A 113 -10.98 -21.27 10.51
CA ASN A 113 -10.60 -22.56 11.07
C ASN A 113 -10.87 -22.50 12.58
N GLU A 114 -11.92 -23.25 12.97
CA GLU A 114 -12.30 -23.68 14.33
C GLU A 114 -13.02 -22.65 15.24
N CYS A 115 -14.36 -22.75 15.32
CA CYS A 115 -15.04 -23.19 16.55
C CYS A 115 -16.55 -23.45 16.29
N CYS A 116 -16.86 -24.61 15.70
CA CYS A 116 -18.17 -25.27 15.89
C CYS A 116 -17.88 -26.66 16.46
N ILE A 117 -17.39 -26.73 17.70
CA ILE A 117 -17.66 -27.91 18.51
C ILE A 117 -19.06 -27.70 19.05
N ILE A 118 -20.03 -28.28 18.35
CA ILE A 118 -21.38 -28.46 18.84
C ILE A 118 -21.26 -29.39 20.06
N SER A 119 -21.47 -28.82 21.25
CA SER A 119 -21.79 -29.57 22.47
C SER A 119 -23.30 -29.70 22.61
#